data_AF-A0AB37XND1-F1
#
_entry.id   AF-A0AB37XND1-F1
#
_cell.length_a   1.000
_cell.length_b   1.000
_cell.length_c   1.000
_cell.angle_alpha   90.00
_cell.angle_beta   90.00
_cell.angle_gamma   90.00
#
_symmetry.space_group_name_H-M   'P 1'
#
loop_
_entity.id
_entity.type
_entity.pdbx_description
1 polymer ?
#
loop_
_entity_poly.entity_id
_entity_poly.type
_entity_poly.pdbx_seq_one_letter_code
_entity_poly.pdbx_strand_id
1 'polypeptide(L)' 'GSGKTAAFALPILKLLAEDIYGPFALVLTPTRVLALQIAEQFQVLGKSLRVNICVVLGGCDMMKQAAELARRPHIIVA' A
#
# COMPACT_ATOMS: atom_id res chain seq x y z
N GLY A 1 -3.63 0.58 -16.52
CA GLY A 1 -4.11 0.99 -17.85
C GLY A 1 -4.26 2.49 -18.03
N SER A 2 -4.95 3.21 -17.13
CA SER A 2 -5.30 4.64 -17.35
C SER A 2 -4.64 5.64 -16.37
N GLY A 3 -3.49 5.30 -15.77
CA GLY A 3 -2.78 6.20 -14.83
C GLY A 3 -3.45 6.47 -13.47
N LYS A 4 -4.66 5.94 -13.23
CA LYS A 4 -5.45 6.18 -12.00
C LYS A 4 -4.65 5.92 -10.72
N THR A 5 -3.93 4.80 -10.66
CA THR A 5 -3.13 4.45 -9.49
C THR A 5 -1.99 5.44 -9.25
N ALA A 6 -1.28 5.83 -10.31
CA ALA A 6 -0.21 6.82 -10.19
C ALA A 6 -0.74 8.20 -9.76
N ALA A 7 -1.95 8.57 -10.19
CA ALA A 7 -2.57 9.86 -9.88
C ALA A 7 -2.76 10.09 -8.36
N PHE A 8 -3.02 9.03 -7.59
CA PHE A 8 -3.06 9.12 -6.12
C PHE A 8 -1.78 8.62 -5.44
N ALA A 9 -1.08 7.63 -6.01
CA ALA A 9 0.11 7.07 -5.38
C ALA A 9 1.28 8.07 -5.34
N LEU A 10 1.51 8.83 -6.42
CA LEU A 10 2.61 9.81 -6.49
C LEU A 10 2.50 10.92 -5.43
N PRO A 11 1.37 11.62 -5.25
CA PRO A 11 1.27 12.62 -4.19
C PRO A 11 1.37 12.00 -2.78
N ILE A 12 0.82 10.80 -2.56
CA ILE A 12 0.98 10.08 -1.28
C ILE A 12 2.47 9.80 -0.99
N LEU A 13 3.20 9.26 -1.98
CA LEU A 13 4.63 8.96 -1.85
C LEU A 13 5.46 10.23 -1.69
N LYS A 14 5.08 11.32 -2.34
CA LYS A 14 5.76 12.62 -2.21
C LYS A 14 5.66 13.15 -0.77
N LEU A 15 4.47 13.08 -0.16
CA LEU A 15 4.26 13.48 1.23
C LEU A 15 4.96 12.53 2.21
N LEU A 16 4.89 11.22 1.98
CA LEU A 16 5.62 10.23 2.78
C LEU A 16 7.14 10.44 2.75
N ALA A 17 7.69 10.97 1.65
CA ALA A 17 9.12 11.23 1.54
C ALA A 17 9.61 12.41 2.40
N GLU A 18 8.70 13.26 2.92
CA GLU A 18 9.05 14.37 3.80
C GLU A 18 9.32 13.89 5.24
N ASP A 19 8.54 12.93 5.72
CA ASP A 19 8.74 12.23 6.98
C ASP A 19 8.21 10.79 6.88
N ILE A 20 9.11 9.80 6.95
CA ILE A 20 8.74 8.40 6.74
C ILE A 20 8.17 7.82 8.03
N TYR A 21 6.87 7.57 8.04
CA TYR A 21 6.18 6.87 9.13
C TYR A 21 5.10 5.91 8.60
N GLY A 22 4.62 5.04 9.48
CA GLY A 22 3.52 4.12 9.20
C GLY A 22 2.60 3.92 10.40
N PRO A 23 1.29 3.69 10.16
CA PRO A 23 0.61 3.75 8.86
C PRO A 23 0.41 5.19 8.34
N PHE A 24 0.58 5.38 7.04
CA PHE A 24 0.49 6.68 6.35
C PHE A 24 -0.76 6.79 5.46
N ALA A 25 -1.06 5.75 4.67
CA ALA A 25 -2.22 5.75 3.78
C ALA A 25 -2.98 4.41 3.78
N LEU A 26 -4.30 4.50 3.60
CA LEU A 26 -5.19 3.38 3.35
C LEU A 26 -5.84 3.54 1.97
N VAL A 27 -5.74 2.52 1.14
CA VAL A 27 -6.40 2.47 -0.17
C VAL A 27 -7.43 1.35 -0.18
N LEU A 28 -8.71 1.73 -0.32
CA LEU A 28 -9.82 0.78 -0.38
C LEU A 28 -10.18 0.45 -1.83
N THR A 29 -10.40 -0.83 -2.12
CA THR A 29 -10.76 -1.30 -3.46
C THR A 29 -11.69 -2.52 -3.41
N PRO A 30 -12.64 -2.64 -4.35
CA PRO A 30 -13.69 -3.66 -4.26
C PRO A 30 -13.23 -5.10 -4.58
N THR A 31 -12.02 -5.29 -5.10
CA THR A 31 -11.57 -6.63 -5.54
C THR A 31 -10.13 -6.94 -5.15
N ARG A 32 -9.89 -8.22 -4.87
CA ARG A 32 -8.56 -8.77 -4.57
C ARG A 32 -7.53 -8.48 -5.66
N VAL A 33 -7.93 -8.61 -6.92
CA VAL A 33 -7.04 -8.38 -8.07
C VAL A 33 -6.61 -6.92 -8.13
N LEU A 34 -7.54 -5.98 -7.93
CA LEU A 34 -7.21 -4.56 -7.91
C LEU A 34 -6.32 -4.18 -6.72
N ALA A 35 -6.54 -4.79 -5.54
CA ALA A 35 -5.70 -4.54 -4.37
C ALA A 35 -4.23 -4.92 -4.63
N LEU A 36 -4.00 -6.11 -5.20
CA LEU A 36 -2.67 -6.57 -5.56
C LEU A 36 -2.03 -5.68 -6.63
N GLN A 37 -2.79 -5.28 -7.66
CA GLN A 37 -2.30 -4.36 -8.69
C GLN A 37 -1.93 -3.00 -8.11
N ILE A 38 -2.74 -2.44 -7.21
CA ILE A 38 -2.44 -1.17 -6.55
C ILE A 38 -1.18 -1.29 -5.68
N ALA A 39 -1.06 -2.36 -4.89
CA ALA A 39 0.11 -2.61 -4.06
C ALA A 39 1.40 -2.73 -4.88
N GLU A 40 1.36 -3.45 -6.02
CA GLU A 40 2.49 -3.55 -6.95
C GLU A 40 2.88 -2.16 -7.49
N GLN A 41 1.91 -1.32 -7.87
CA GLN A 41 2.21 0.03 -8.33
C GLN A 41 2.85 0.90 -7.25
N PHE A 42 2.39 0.83 -5.99
CA PHE A 42 3.05 1.51 -4.88
C PHE A 42 4.48 0.98 -4.66
N GLN A 43 4.70 -0.32 -4.77
CA GLN A 43 6.03 -0.92 -4.61
C GLN A 43 7.00 -0.42 -5.69
N VAL A 44 6.54 -0.34 -6.94
CA VAL A 44 7.33 0.14 -8.08
C VAL A 44 7.61 1.63 -7.95
N LEU A 45 6.59 2.45 -7.71
CA LEU A 45 6.72 3.91 -7.63
C LEU A 45 7.48 4.36 -6.38
N GLY A 46 7.33 3.64 -5.27
CA GLY A 46 7.96 3.93 -3.98
C GLY A 46 9.29 3.22 -3.72
N LYS A 47 9.88 2.56 -4.73
CA LYS A 47 11.09 1.75 -4.58
C LYS A 47 12.26 2.51 -3.94
N SER A 48 12.44 3.79 -4.29
CA SER A 48 13.49 4.65 -3.73
C SER A 48 13.30 4.96 -2.24
N LEU A 49 12.05 4.99 -1.77
CA LEU A 49 11.68 5.24 -0.38
C LEU A 49 11.65 3.97 0.48
N ARG A 50 11.88 2.79 -0.13
CA ARG A 50 11.73 1.48 0.52
C ARG A 50 10.37 1.36 1.21
N VAL A 51 9.31 1.69 0.50
CA VAL A 51 7.96 1.66 1.07
C VAL A 51 7.58 0.25 1.53
N ASN A 52 7.08 0.16 2.76
CA ASN A 52 6.46 -1.05 3.29
C ASN A 52 4.97 -0.99 3.01
N ILE A 53 4.44 -2.05 2.42
CA ILE A 53 3.04 -2.16 2.01
C ILE A 53 2.46 -3.43 2.62
N CYS A 54 1.26 -3.36 3.19
CA CYS A 54 0.50 -4.53 3.59
C CYS A 54 -0.81 -4.59 2.78
N VAL A 55 -1.15 -5.77 2.29
CA VAL A 55 -2.39 -6.01 1.56
C VAL A 55 -3.31 -6.87 2.43
N VAL A 56 -4.46 -6.32 2.78
CA VAL A 56 -5.44 -6.97 3.67
C VAL A 56 -6.58 -7.51 2.82
N LEU A 57 -6.73 -8.84 2.76
CA LEU A 57 -7.74 -9.49 1.92
C LEU A 57 -8.49 -10.57 2.71
N GLY A 58 -9.82 -10.58 2.60
CA GLY A 58 -10.66 -11.63 3.17
C GLY A 58 -10.34 -13.02 2.60
N GLY A 59 -10.32 -14.05 3.44
CA GLY A 59 -9.96 -15.42 3.04
C GLY A 59 -8.47 -15.71 2.97
N CYS A 60 -7.61 -14.76 3.36
CA CYS A 60 -6.18 -14.98 3.60
C CYS A 60 -5.90 -15.23 5.10
N ASP A 61 -4.73 -15.75 5.42
CA ASP A 61 -4.28 -15.99 6.79
C ASP A 61 -4.32 -14.69 7.62
N MET A 62 -5.21 -14.65 8.62
CA MET A 62 -5.42 -13.47 9.45
C MET A 62 -4.26 -13.21 10.41
N MET A 63 -3.57 -14.26 10.88
CA MET A 63 -2.42 -14.08 11.78
C MET A 63 -1.24 -13.46 11.04
N LYS A 64 -1.00 -13.89 9.79
CA LYS A 64 0.03 -13.26 8.94
C LYS A 64 -0.27 -11.80 8.66
N GLN A 65 -1.51 -11.48 8.28
CA GLN A 65 -1.92 -10.09 8.04
C GLN A 65 -1.84 -9.24 9.31
N ALA A 66 -2.24 -9.77 10.47
CA ALA A 66 -2.10 -9.07 11.74
C ALA A 66 -0.63 -8.80 12.08
N ALA A 67 0.27 -9.76 11.84
CA ALA A 67 1.70 -9.58 12.04
C ALA A 67 2.30 -8.55 11.08
N GLU A 68 1.86 -8.51 9.82
CA GLU A 68 2.27 -7.47 8.87
C GLU A 68 1.76 -6.08 9.27
N LEU A 69 0.50 -5.96 9.69
CA LEU A 69 -0.07 -4.71 10.20
C LEU A 69 0.65 -4.22 11.47
N ALA A 70 1.05 -5.13 12.36
CA ALA A 70 1.80 -4.81 13.57
C ALA A 70 3.18 -4.19 13.27
N ARG A 71 3.76 -4.44 12.09
CA ARG A 71 5.00 -3.80 11.61
C ARG A 71 4.79 -2.36 11.13
N ARG A 72 3.56 -1.83 11.23
CA ARG A 72 3.21 -0.46 10.85
C ARG A 72 3.64 -0.13 9.41
N PRO A 73 3.11 -0.85 8.40
CA PRO A 73 3.43 -0.59 7.00
C PRO A 73 3.05 0.85 6.64
N HIS A 74 3.80 1.49 5.74
CA HIS A 74 3.50 2.86 5.32
C HIS A 74 2.16 2.91 4.58
N ILE A 75 1.92 1.95 3.68
CA ILE A 75 0.70 1.87 2.87
C ILE A 75 -0.06 0.60 3.21
N ILE A 76 -1.37 0.71 3.41
CA ILE A 76 -2.29 -0.42 3.55
C ILE A 76 -3.22 -0.40 2.34
N VAL A 77 -3.40 -1.55 1.69
CA VAL A 77 -4.37 -1.72 0.61
C VAL A 77 -5.37 -2.79 1.03
N ALA A 78 -6.67 -2.50 0.99
CA ALA A 78 -7.74 -3.40 1.42
C ALA A 78 -8.91 -3.46 0.43
#